data_AF-A0A355C039-F1
#
_entry.id   AF-A0A355C039-F1
#
_cell.length_a   1.000
_cell.length_b   1.000
_cell.length_c   1.000
_cell.angle_alpha   90.00
_cell.angle_beta   90.00
_cell.angle_gamma   90.00
#
_symmetry.space_group_name_H-M   'P 1'
#
loop_
_entity.id
_entity.type
_entity.pdbx_description
1 polymer ?
#
loop_
_entity_poly.entity_id
_entity_poly.type
_entity_poly.pdbx_seq_one_letter_code
_entity_poly.pdbx_strand_id
1 'polypeptide(L)'
;MSRPRVLYIAHRIPFPPDKGDKIRTWRTVEHLATRFDVDLCAFVDDPDDFQHEAHLRRVCGSVALVRLARRAATLRSAQGLLTGEALTFPFYRDARMTRAVAAAR
;
A
#
# COMPACT_ATOMS: atom_id res chain seq x y z
N MET A 1 4.14 -23.53 15.87
CA MET A 1 5.12 -23.29 14.78
C MET A 1 4.88 -21.89 14.22
N SER A 2 5.90 -21.03 14.15
CA SER A 2 5.75 -19.69 13.57
C SER A 2 5.54 -19.79 12.07
N ARG A 3 4.54 -19.07 11.52
CA ARG A 3 4.35 -18.96 10.07
C ARG A 3 5.43 -18.06 9.48
N PRO A 4 5.96 -18.35 8.29
CA PRO A 4 6.90 -17.45 7.60
C PRO A 4 6.22 -16.11 7.27
N ARG A 5 7.00 -15.03 7.26
CA ARG A 5 6.51 -13.66 7.06
C ARG A 5 6.68 -13.21 5.62
N VAL A 6 5.76 -12.38 5.11
CA VAL A 6 5.84 -11.78 3.78
C VAL A 6 5.43 -10.32 3.86
N LEU A 7 6.29 -9.41 3.38
CA LEU A 7 5.93 -8.01 3.15
C LEU A 7 5.28 -7.85 1.78
N TYR A 8 4.06 -7.33 1.76
CA TYR A 8 3.32 -7.01 0.55
C TYR A 8 3.12 -5.50 0.44
N ILE A 9 3.64 -4.90 -0.64
CA ILE A 9 3.55 -3.45 -0.89
C ILE A 9 2.58 -3.20 -2.06
N ALA A 10 1.56 -2.37 -1.83
CA ALA A 10 0.54 -2.06 -2.81
C ALA A 10 0.46 -0.55 -3.12
N HIS A 11 0.22 -0.22 -4.39
CA HIS A 11 0.01 1.17 -4.83
C HIS A 11 -1.29 1.79 -4.33
N ARG A 12 -2.26 0.96 -3.94
CA ARG A 12 -3.56 1.35 -3.38
C ARG A 12 -4.00 0.31 -2.36
N ILE A 13 -4.84 0.71 -1.43
CA ILE A 13 -5.50 -0.20 -0.49
C ILE A 13 -6.25 -1.30 -1.25
N PRO A 14 -6.03 -2.59 -0.94
CA PRO A 14 -6.62 -3.69 -1.70
C PRO A 14 -8.10 -3.93 -1.37
N PHE A 15 -8.59 -3.44 -0.23
CA PHE A 15 -9.96 -3.63 0.23
C PHE A 15 -10.68 -2.28 0.29
N PRO A 16 -11.97 -2.20 -0.11
CA PRO A 16 -12.82 -3.28 -0.59
C PRO A 16 -12.50 -3.62 -2.05
N PRO A 17 -12.71 -4.87 -2.50
CA PRO A 17 -12.43 -5.29 -3.87
C PRO A 17 -13.54 -4.80 -4.83
N ASP A 18 -13.72 -3.49 -4.93
CA ASP A 18 -14.76 -2.81 -5.73
C ASP A 18 -14.34 -2.57 -7.19
N LYS A 19 -13.03 -2.56 -7.46
CA LYS A 19 -12.43 -2.26 -8.77
C LYS A 19 -11.43 -3.35 -9.16
N GLY A 20 -11.22 -3.53 -10.47
CA GLY A 20 -10.36 -4.59 -11.00
C GLY A 20 -8.94 -4.59 -10.43
N ASP A 21 -8.35 -3.42 -10.18
CA ASP A 21 -7.04 -3.27 -9.54
C ASP A 21 -7.07 -3.75 -8.07
N LYS A 22 -8.09 -3.36 -7.30
CA LYS A 22 -8.29 -3.82 -5.92
C LYS A 22 -8.59 -5.32 -5.83
N ILE A 23 -9.41 -5.87 -6.74
CA ILE A 23 -9.79 -7.30 -6.77
C ILE A 23 -8.55 -8.20 -6.86
N ARG A 24 -7.66 -7.94 -7.82
CA ARG A 24 -6.45 -8.77 -8.01
C ARG A 24 -5.55 -8.72 -6.79
N THR A 25 -5.24 -7.51 -6.33
CA THR A 25 -4.35 -7.28 -5.19
C THR A 25 -4.93 -7.91 -3.91
N TRP A 26 -6.24 -7.80 -3.69
CA TRP A 26 -6.93 -8.42 -2.57
C TRP A 26 -6.83 -9.94 -2.58
N ARG A 27 -7.15 -10.59 -3.72
CA ARG A 27 -7.07 -12.06 -3.80
C ARG A 27 -5.65 -12.58 -3.59
N THR A 28 -4.63 -11.82 -4.02
CA THR A 28 -3.24 -12.15 -3.71
C THR A 28 -2.97 -12.07 -2.20
N VAL A 29 -3.34 -10.98 -1.53
CA VAL A 29 -3.15 -10.81 -0.08
C VAL A 29 -3.91 -11.88 0.71
N GLU A 30 -5.19 -12.10 0.37
CA GLU A 30 -6.04 -13.11 0.98
C GLU A 30 -5.44 -14.51 0.85
N HIS A 31 -4.96 -14.88 -0.35
CA HIS A 31 -4.30 -16.16 -0.56
C HIS A 31 -2.99 -16.29 0.24
N LEU A 32 -2.16 -15.24 0.27
CA LEU A 32 -0.91 -15.24 1.03
C LEU A 32 -1.18 -15.39 2.53
N ALA A 33 -2.19 -14.71 3.07
CA ALA A 33 -2.58 -14.82 4.48
C ALA A 33 -2.95 -16.25 4.89
N THR A 34 -3.39 -17.11 3.94
CA THR A 34 -3.67 -18.53 4.21
C THR A 34 -2.42 -19.36 4.53
N ARG A 35 -1.20 -18.88 4.20
CA ARG A 35 0.06 -19.59 4.43
C ARG A 35 1.12 -18.80 5.21
N PHE A 36 1.10 -17.48 5.11
CA PHE A 36 2.11 -16.57 5.66
C PHE A 36 1.50 -15.64 6.69
N ASP A 37 2.36 -15.00 7.49
CA ASP A 37 2.00 -13.81 8.24
C ASP A 37 2.33 -12.58 7.39
N VAL A 38 1.29 -11.90 6.89
CA VAL A 38 1.42 -10.85 5.87
C VAL A 38 1.53 -9.49 6.52
N ASP A 39 2.60 -8.75 6.19
CA ASP A 39 2.75 -7.33 6.49
C ASP A 39 2.32 -6.52 5.27
N LEU A 40 1.19 -5.80 5.38
CA LEU A 40 0.64 -5.01 4.28
C LEU A 40 1.03 -3.54 4.41
N CYS A 41 1.76 -3.02 3.43
CA CYS A 41 1.99 -1.58 3.26
C CYS A 41 1.24 -1.09 2.01
N ALA A 42 0.30 -0.16 2.16
CA ALA A 42 -0.49 0.34 1.04
C ALA A 42 -0.72 1.84 1.10
N PHE A 43 -0.83 2.47 -0.06
CA PHE A 43 -1.30 3.85 -0.14
C PHE A 43 -2.82 3.94 -0.12
N VAL A 44 -3.35 5.01 0.46
CA VAL A 44 -4.79 5.32 0.50
C VAL A 44 -5.00 6.67 -0.17
N ASP A 45 -5.66 6.69 -1.33
CA ASP A 45 -5.97 7.95 -2.02
C ASP A 45 -7.35 8.52 -1.66
N ASP A 46 -8.29 7.67 -1.27
CA ASP A 46 -9.59 8.06 -0.72
C ASP A 46 -9.57 8.00 0.81
N PRO A 47 -9.78 9.11 1.54
CA PRO A 47 -9.84 9.10 3.01
C PRO A 47 -10.86 8.14 3.60
N ASP A 48 -11.94 7.84 2.89
CA ASP A 48 -12.98 6.95 3.40
C ASP A 48 -12.47 5.50 3.47
N ASP A 49 -11.49 5.11 2.64
CA ASP A 49 -10.94 3.75 2.62
C ASP A 49 -10.19 3.40 3.94
N PHE A 50 -9.79 4.38 4.75
CA PHE A 50 -9.17 4.12 6.07
C PHE A 50 -10.10 3.33 7.01
N GLN A 51 -11.42 3.41 6.81
CA GLN A 51 -12.40 2.62 7.59
C GLN A 51 -12.17 1.10 7.47
N HIS A 52 -11.52 0.65 6.40
CA HIS A 52 -11.26 -0.77 6.13
C HIS A 52 -10.02 -1.32 6.81
N GLU A 53 -9.23 -0.49 7.50
CA GLU A 53 -8.02 -0.91 8.21
C GLU A 53 -8.31 -2.06 9.20
N ALA A 54 -9.41 -1.97 9.94
CA ALA A 54 -9.81 -3.00 10.89
C ALA A 54 -10.12 -4.35 10.21
N HIS A 55 -10.60 -4.34 8.96
CA HIS A 55 -10.77 -5.57 8.19
C HIS A 55 -9.43 -6.15 7.77
N LEU A 56 -8.53 -5.30 7.23
CA LEU A 56 -7.21 -5.72 6.79
C LEU A 56 -6.39 -6.32 7.94
N ARG A 57 -6.45 -5.74 9.14
CA ARG A 57 -5.76 -6.25 10.34
C ARG A 57 -6.29 -7.58 10.86
N ARG A 58 -7.47 -8.02 10.44
CA ARG A 58 -7.98 -9.38 10.74
C ARG A 58 -7.38 -10.45 9.82
N VAL A 59 -6.87 -10.04 8.66
CA VAL A 59 -6.33 -10.94 7.63
C VAL A 59 -4.80 -10.90 7.60
N CYS A 60 -4.21 -9.72 7.80
CA CYS A 60 -2.78 -9.46 7.79
C CYS A 60 -2.23 -9.35 9.22
N GLY A 61 -1.00 -9.78 9.46
CA GLY A 61 -0.32 -9.63 10.76
C GLY A 61 0.00 -8.19 11.11
N SER A 62 0.35 -7.38 10.13
CA SER A 62 0.44 -5.93 10.28
C SER A 62 -0.09 -5.20 9.06
N VAL A 63 -0.57 -3.98 9.28
CA VAL A 63 -1.12 -3.12 8.23
C VAL A 63 -0.62 -1.71 8.46
N ALA A 64 0.01 -1.13 7.44
CA ALA A 64 0.41 0.26 7.37
C ALA A 64 -0.25 0.92 6.16
N LEU A 65 -1.19 1.83 6.43
CA LEU A 65 -1.88 2.61 5.42
C LEU A 65 -1.31 4.03 5.38
N VAL A 66 -0.83 4.45 4.20
CA VAL A 66 -0.20 5.76 4.00
C VAL A 66 -1.08 6.62 3.10
N ARG A 67 -1.56 7.76 3.61
CA ARG A 67 -2.37 8.70 2.81
C ARG A 67 -1.57 9.24 1.62
N LEU A 68 -2.08 9.04 0.41
CA LEU A 68 -1.53 9.59 -0.84
C LEU A 68 -2.29 10.86 -1.22
N ALA A 69 -1.70 12.02 -0.95
CA ALA A 69 -2.28 13.30 -1.35
C ALA A 69 -2.09 13.53 -2.86
N ARG A 70 -3.00 13.02 -3.70
CA ARG A 70 -2.89 13.04 -5.17
C ARG A 70 -2.51 14.40 -5.76
N ARG A 71 -3.13 15.49 -5.29
CA ARG A 71 -2.82 16.86 -5.75
C ARG A 71 -1.36 17.25 -5.50
N ALA A 72 -0.86 16.99 -4.29
CA ALA A 72 0.53 17.23 -3.95
C ALA A 72 1.46 16.29 -4.71
N ALA A 73 1.07 15.02 -4.89
CA ALA A 73 1.84 14.04 -5.65
C ALA A 73 1.97 14.44 -7.13
N THR A 74 0.91 14.93 -7.76
CA THR A 74 0.93 15.46 -9.14
C THR A 74 1.84 16.67 -9.28
N LEU A 75 1.80 17.61 -8.32
CA LEU A 75 2.71 18.77 -8.31
C LEU A 75 4.18 18.34 -8.17
N ARG A 76 4.48 17.36 -7.32
CA ARG A 76 5.84 16.79 -7.20
C ARG A 76 6.26 16.07 -8.47
N SER A 77 5.34 15.38 -9.15
CA SER A 77 5.65 14.73 -10.43
C SER A 77 6.09 15.74 -11.50
N ALA A 78 5.58 16.98 -11.49
CA ALA A 78 6.05 18.01 -12.41
C ALA A 78 7.55 18.32 -12.25
N GLN A 79 8.12 18.17 -11.04
CA GLN A 79 9.56 18.28 -10.83
C GLN A 79 10.33 17.15 -11.52
N GLY A 80 9.71 15.98 -11.72
CA GLY A 80 10.27 14.86 -12.48
C GLY A 80 10.55 15.20 -13.95
N LEU A 81 9.78 16.13 -14.54
CA LEU A 81 10.06 16.64 -15.88
C LEU A 81 11.38 17.41 -15.93
N LEU A 82 11.74 18.11 -14.85
CA LEU A 82 12.99 18.88 -14.75
C LEU A 82 14.19 17.98 -14.46
N THR A 83 14.00 16.85 -13.77
CA THR A 83 15.08 15.91 -13.42
C THR A 83 15.26 14.77 -14.43
N GLY A 84 14.38 14.65 -15.43
CA GLY A 84 14.40 13.57 -16.41
C GLY A 84 14.02 12.20 -15.83
N GLU A 85 13.46 12.16 -14.61
CA GLU A 85 12.99 10.92 -13.98
C GLU A 85 11.57 10.57 -14.44
N ALA A 86 11.26 9.27 -14.48
CA ALA A 86 9.89 8.81 -14.72
C ALA A 86 8.93 9.36 -13.65
N LEU A 87 7.88 10.07 -14.08
CA LEU A 87 6.95 10.83 -13.21
C LEU A 87 6.32 10.01 -12.08
N THR A 88 6.23 8.70 -12.26
CA THR A 88 5.69 7.74 -11.30
C THR A 88 6.55 7.62 -10.04
N PHE A 89 7.87 7.81 -10.13
CA PHE A 89 8.77 7.73 -8.97
C PHE A 89 8.56 8.87 -7.98
N PRO A 90 8.63 10.17 -8.36
CA PRO A 90 8.32 11.27 -7.45
C PRO A 90 6.85 11.28 -7.00
N PHE A 91 5.94 10.67 -7.77
CA PHE A 91 4.54 10.51 -7.37
C PHE A 91 4.39 9.67 -6.09
N TYR A 92 5.03 8.50 -6.04
CA TYR A 92 4.96 7.56 -4.91
C TYR A 92 6.07 7.73 -3.86
N ARG A 93 7.08 8.57 -4.10
CA ARG A 93 8.15 8.85 -3.13
C ARG A 93 7.54 9.50 -1.88
N ASP A 94 7.50 8.75 -0.78
CA ASP A 94 6.91 9.17 0.48
C ASP A 94 7.68 8.62 1.68
N ALA A 95 8.19 9.51 2.53
CA ALA A 95 8.98 9.13 3.71
C ALA A 95 8.19 8.28 4.71
N ARG A 96 6.86 8.42 4.76
CA ARG A 96 6.00 7.59 5.63
C ARG A 96 5.95 6.16 5.11
N MET A 97 5.89 5.97 3.79
CA MET A 97 5.95 4.64 3.19
C MET A 97 7.31 3.98 3.42
N THR A 98 8.42 4.73 3.27
CA THR A 98 9.75 4.21 3.59
C THR A 98 9.87 3.76 5.04
N ARG A 99 9.36 4.55 5.99
CA ARG A 99 9.33 4.17 7.41
C ARG A 99 8.44 2.97 7.68
N ALA A 100 7.29 2.87 7.03
CA ALA A 100 6.37 1.74 7.17
C ALA A 100 7.03 0.43 6.69
N VAL A 101 7.66 0.46 5.52
CA VAL A 101 8.40 -0.68 4.95
C VAL A 101 9.57 -1.09 5.84
N ALA A 102 10.32 -0.12 6.38
CA ALA A 102 11.43 -0.40 7.29
C ALA A 102 10.99 -0.97 8.65
N ALA A 103 9.74 -0.74 9.05
CA ALA A 103 9.16 -1.25 10.30
C ALA A 103 8.48 -2.63 10.15
N ALA A 104 8.26 -3.09 8.92
CA ALA A 104 7.76 -4.44 8.64
C ALA A 104 8.81 -5.49 9.06
N ARG A 105 8.36 -6.66 9.51
CA ARG A 105 9.21 -7.66 10.20
C ARG A 105 9.44 -8.91 9.38
#